data_AF-A0A969YJP7-F1
#
_entry.id   AF-A0A969YJP7-F1
#
_cell.length_a   1.000
_cell.length_b   1.000
_cell.length_c   1.000
_cell.angle_alpha   90.00
_cell.angle_beta   90.00
_cell.angle_gamma   90.00
#
_symmetry.space_group_name_H-M   'P 1'
#
loop_
_entity.id
_entity.type
_entity.pdbx_description
1 polymer ?
#
loop_
_entity_poly.entity_id
_entity_poly.type
_entity_poly.pdbx_seq_one_letter_code
_entity_poly.pdbx_strand_id
1 'polypeptide(L)' 'MADQKSDREPSFQNSTGLSIRCHRCGQELPLLHPHIMVERYDDDENMICERCYAKYYSEKK' A
#
# COMPACT_ATOMS: atom_id res chain seq x y z
N MET A 1 -23.27 38.96 -9.09
CA MET A 1 -22.67 38.03 -10.08
C MET A 1 -21.76 37.08 -9.33
N ALA A 2 -21.79 35.79 -9.67
CA ALA A 2 -20.86 34.75 -9.24
C ALA A 2 -19.38 35.21 -9.48
N ASP A 3 -18.35 34.69 -8.80
CA ASP A 3 -17.96 33.29 -8.93
C ASP A 3 -16.84 32.89 -7.95
N GLN A 4 -16.86 31.62 -7.59
CA GLN A 4 -15.95 30.92 -6.68
C GLN A 4 -14.50 30.93 -7.18
N LYS A 5 -13.55 31.42 -6.37
CA LYS A 5 -12.14 31.04 -6.55
C LYS A 5 -11.86 29.76 -5.78
N SER A 6 -12.25 28.67 -6.45
CA SER A 6 -11.80 27.29 -6.35
C SER A 6 -10.60 27.07 -5.42
N ASP A 7 -10.89 26.32 -4.37
CA ASP A 7 -9.95 25.55 -3.58
C ASP A 7 -8.97 24.83 -4.52
N ARG A 8 -7.69 25.23 -4.48
CA ARG A 8 -6.65 24.64 -5.30
C ARG A 8 -6.08 23.48 -4.50
N GLU A 9 -6.80 22.38 -4.53
CA GLU A 9 -6.37 21.06 -4.07
C GLU A 9 -4.89 20.86 -4.43
N PRO A 10 -4.01 20.53 -3.46
CA PRO A 10 -2.66 20.15 -3.80
C PRO A 10 -2.74 18.88 -4.62
N SER A 11 -2.43 19.00 -5.92
CA SER A 11 -2.16 17.87 -6.80
C SER A 11 -0.99 17.10 -6.21
N PHE A 12 -1.29 16.08 -5.39
CA PHE A 12 -0.36 15.02 -5.07
C PHE A 12 0.06 14.41 -6.41
N GLN A 13 1.28 14.77 -6.84
CA GLN A 13 1.93 14.22 -8.02
C GLN A 13 2.07 12.71 -7.80
N ASN A 14 1.07 11.99 -8.27
CA ASN A 14 0.95 10.55 -8.28
C ASN A 14 1.71 10.01 -9.50
N SER A 15 2.99 9.68 -9.37
CA SER A 15 3.70 8.74 -10.28
C SER A 15 5.15 8.46 -9.87
N THR A 16 5.36 7.89 -8.67
CA THR A 16 6.43 6.90 -8.50
C THR A 16 5.73 5.57 -8.38
N GLY A 17 5.52 4.91 -9.52
CA GLY A 17 4.80 3.63 -9.64
C GLY A 17 5.55 2.47 -9.00
N LEU A 18 5.78 2.53 -7.69
CA LEU A 18 6.21 1.40 -6.88
C LEU A 18 4.96 0.59 -6.54
N SER A 19 4.39 -0.10 -7.52
CA SER A 19 3.33 -1.07 -7.28
C SER A 19 3.93 -2.26 -6.52
N ILE A 20 3.90 -2.14 -5.20
CA ILE A 20 4.32 -3.20 -4.30
C ILE A 20 3.33 -4.34 -4.43
N ARG A 21 3.85 -5.55 -4.63
CA ARG A 21 3.04 -6.76 -4.77
C ARG A 21 3.35 -7.72 -3.65
N CYS A 22 2.32 -8.40 -3.16
CA CYS A 22 2.49 -9.51 -2.26
C CYS A 22 3.24 -10.64 -2.96
N HIS A 23 4.34 -11.10 -2.38
CA HIS A 23 5.12 -12.22 -2.91
C HIS A 23 4.32 -13.52 -2.98
N ARG A 24 3.40 -13.77 -2.02
CA ARG A 24 2.63 -15.02 -1.97
C ARG A 24 1.41 -15.07 -2.88
N CYS A 25 0.65 -13.99 -3.01
CA CYS A 25 -0.60 -13.98 -3.78
C CYS A 25 -0.56 -13.09 -5.03
N GLY A 26 0.54 -12.37 -5.26
CA GLY A 26 0.70 -11.46 -6.39
C GLY A 26 -0.20 -10.22 -6.36
N GLN A 27 -1.06 -10.07 -5.34
CA GLN A 27 -1.94 -8.91 -5.22
C GLN A 27 -1.12 -7.65 -4.96
N GLU A 28 -1.49 -6.56 -5.63
CA GLU A 28 -0.95 -5.24 -5.34
C GLU A 28 -1.34 -4.82 -3.93
N LEU A 29 -0.34 -4.44 -3.13
CA LEU A 29 -0.54 -3.92 -1.79
C LEU A 29 -1.01 -2.47 -1.95
N PRO A 30 -2.12 -2.08 -1.28
CA PRO A 30 -2.59 -0.72 -1.34
C PRO A 30 -1.52 0.19 -0.74
N LEU A 31 -0.96 1.07 -1.57
CA LEU A 31 -0.10 2.18 -1.15
C LEU A 31 -1.02 3.21 -0.50
N LEU A 32 -1.46 2.96 0.74
CA LEU A 32 -2.45 3.79 1.42
C LEU A 32 -2.00 5.25 1.50
N HIS A 33 -0.68 5.47 1.56
CA HIS A 33 0.01 6.73 1.29
C HIS A 33 1.54 6.47 1.32
N PRO A 34 2.37 7.35 0.72
CA PRO A 34 3.84 7.19 0.69
C PRO A 34 4.50 7.12 2.08
N HIS A 35 3.80 7.53 3.15
CA HIS A 35 4.30 7.52 4.52
C HIS A 35 3.69 6.45 5.43
N ILE A 36 2.70 5.69 4.96
CA ILE A 36 2.01 4.67 5.77
C ILE A 36 1.95 3.38 4.96
N MET A 37 3.13 2.78 4.75
CA MET A 37 3.22 1.37 4.39
C MET A 37 3.36 0.59 5.68
N VAL A 38 2.38 -0.27 5.96
CA VAL A 38 2.56 -1.31 6.99
C VAL A 38 3.37 -2.41 6.34
N GLU A 39 4.69 -2.30 6.46
CA GLU A 39 5.64 -3.28 5.95
C GLU A 39 5.42 -4.62 6.66
N ARG A 40 5.10 -5.65 5.88
CA ARG A 40 4.87 -7.01 6.37
C ARG A 40 5.71 -7.97 5.56
N TYR A 41 6.56 -8.71 6.24
CA TYR A 41 7.55 -9.58 5.61
C TYR A 41 7.32 -11.05 6.01
N ASP A 42 7.66 -11.96 5.10
CA ASP A 42 7.85 -13.39 5.37
C ASP A 42 9.24 -13.64 6.01
N ASP A 43 9.58 -14.90 6.34
CA ASP A 43 10.91 -15.32 6.83
C ASP A 43 12.03 -14.92 5.85
N ASP A 44 11.72 -14.97 4.56
CA ASP A 44 12.64 -14.67 3.45
C ASP A 44 12.66 -13.16 3.10
N GLU A 45 12.25 -12.29 4.04
CA GLU A 45 12.18 -10.82 3.87
C GLU A 45 11.30 -10.37 2.69
N ASN A 46 10.45 -11.26 2.18
CA ASN A 46 9.55 -10.97 1.08
C ASN A 46 8.32 -10.22 1.57
N MET A 47 7.98 -9.13 0.89
CA MET A 47 6.81 -8.34 1.27
C MET A 47 5.50 -9.10 0.95
N ILE A 48 4.63 -9.23 1.93
CA ILE A 48 3.37 -9.97 1.83
C ILE A 48 2.18 -9.13 2.30
N CYS A 49 0.99 -9.42 1.77
CA CYS A 49 -0.23 -8.73 2.18
C CYS A 49 -0.66 -9.13 3.59
N GLU A 50 -1.50 -8.32 4.23
CA GLU A 50 -2.07 -8.61 5.54
C GLU A 50 -2.72 -10.00 5.62
N ARG A 51 -3.43 -10.42 4.56
CA ARG A 51 -4.08 -11.75 4.51
C ARG A 51 -3.06 -12.88 4.49
N CYS A 52 -1.98 -12.75 3.72
CA CYS A 52 -0.91 -13.73 3.65
C CYS A 52 -0.10 -13.75 4.95
N TYR A 53 0.16 -12.59 5.54
CA TYR A 53 0.81 -12.47 6.84
C TYR A 53 -0.01 -13.12 7.96
N ALA A 54 -1.31 -12.86 8.02
CA ALA A 54 -2.21 -13.46 9.02
C ALA A 54 -2.28 -14.99 8.91
N LYS A 55 -2.31 -15.53 7.67
CA LYS A 55 -2.23 -16.98 7.44
C LYS A 55 -0.89 -17.55 7.88
N TYR A 56 0.20 -16.96 7.39
CA TYR A 56 1.57 -17.36 7.73
C TYR A 56 1.80 -17.41 9.25
N TYR A 57 1.37 -16.38 9.98
CA TYR A 57 1.51 -16.32 11.44
C TYR A 57 0.56 -17.28 12.17
N SER A 58 -0.61 -17.58 11.60
CA SER A 58 -1.54 -18.56 12.16
C SER A 58 -1.03 -20.00 11.98
N GLU A 59 -0.32 -20.29 10.89
CA GLU A 59 0.26 -21.61 10.61
C GLU A 59 1.55 -21.88 11.41
N LYS A 60 2.26 -20.84 11.84
CA LYS A 60 3.45 -20.95 12.71
C LYS A 60 3.13 -21.16 14.20
N LYS A 61 1.85 -21.14 14.60
CA LYS A 61 1.41 -21.28 15.99
C LYS A 61 1.00 -22.70 16.32
#